data_AF-A0A4Q4PKY5-F1
#
_entry.id   AF-A0A4Q4PKY5-F1
#
_cell.length_a   1.000
_cell.length_b   1.000
_cell.length_c   1.000
_cell.angle_alpha   90.00
_cell.angle_beta   90.00
_cell.angle_gamma   90.00
#
_symmetry.space_group_name_H-M   'P 1'
#
loop_
_entity.id
_entity.type
_entity.pdbx_description
1 polymer ?
#
loop_
_entity_poly.entity_id
_entity_poly.type
_entity_poly.pdbx_seq_one_letter_code
_entity_poly.pdbx_strand_id
1 'polypeptide(L)'
;MSTIASPRASSSVRSPSLTRTSIDSSSSHRPPPAARRNRAALREFYGLKNAPRDATPDARISEESSATQLGPEEDETLTELDAADFNAEAFVESLLAKEGLKGVLKVEADLVSQIRNLDSDRKSLVYDNYSKLLSATSTIRRMRGNMDPLAPTTHTLGPAISHIAETAASLSSSLQGSHQSKEEGLGISIRVEQDEKDKLDMNKKRRQQDTVRWVLDTPRRLQDMIDRDQDDDAEKEWQEVSRILDKWKGVAGVQELREQCEAIMQDEDDEEDESE
;
A
#
# COMPACT_ATOMS: atom_id res chain seq x y z
N MET A 1 -0.14 -77.43 11.19
CA MET A 1 -1.39 -76.68 10.91
C MET A 1 -1.73 -75.94 12.19
N SER A 2 -1.37 -74.65 12.28
CA SER A 2 -1.59 -73.83 13.48
C SER A 2 -2.42 -72.62 13.10
N THR A 3 -3.56 -72.48 13.76
CA THR A 3 -4.58 -71.46 13.58
C THR A 3 -4.18 -70.18 14.32
N ILE A 4 -4.00 -69.08 13.59
CA ILE A 4 -3.84 -67.73 14.14
C ILE A 4 -5.24 -67.14 14.37
N ALA A 5 -5.54 -66.79 15.62
CA ALA A 5 -6.72 -66.02 16.02
C ALA A 5 -6.27 -64.61 16.44
N SER A 6 -6.70 -63.60 15.69
CA SER A 6 -6.51 -62.18 16.01
C SER A 6 -7.64 -61.66 16.91
N PRO A 7 -7.38 -60.84 17.93
CA PRO A 7 -8.43 -60.11 18.63
C PRO A 7 -8.71 -58.77 17.93
N ARG A 8 -9.99 -58.51 17.69
CA ARG A 8 -10.54 -57.31 17.05
C ARG A 8 -10.80 -56.27 18.15
N ALA A 9 -10.20 -55.08 18.06
CA ALA A 9 -10.44 -53.97 18.98
C ALA A 9 -11.70 -53.20 18.60
N SER A 10 -12.66 -53.10 19.52
CA SER A 10 -13.85 -52.25 19.41
C SER A 10 -13.58 -50.90 20.09
N SER A 11 -13.53 -49.82 19.33
CA SER A 11 -13.49 -48.45 19.86
C SER A 11 -14.90 -47.89 20.01
N SER A 12 -15.29 -47.67 21.27
CA SER A 12 -16.54 -47.04 21.69
C SER A 12 -16.47 -45.53 21.44
N VAL A 13 -17.36 -45.00 20.59
CA VAL A 13 -17.52 -43.56 20.37
C VAL A 13 -18.46 -43.01 21.44
N ARG A 14 -17.88 -42.21 22.34
CA ARG A 14 -18.53 -41.53 23.45
C ARG A 14 -18.88 -40.11 23.00
N SER A 15 -20.18 -39.80 22.89
CA SER A 15 -20.69 -38.45 22.59
C SER A 15 -20.39 -37.48 23.74
N PRO A 16 -19.96 -36.23 23.49
CA PRO A 16 -19.95 -35.20 24.52
C PRO A 16 -21.30 -34.47 24.56
N SER A 17 -21.92 -34.49 25.73
CA SER A 17 -23.04 -33.60 26.09
C SER A 17 -22.59 -32.14 26.12
N LEU A 18 -23.38 -31.27 25.52
CA LEU A 18 -23.19 -29.82 25.56
C LEU A 18 -23.68 -29.26 26.90
N THR A 19 -22.75 -28.75 27.70
CA THR A 19 -23.05 -27.92 28.86
C THR A 19 -23.46 -26.52 28.39
N ARG A 20 -24.65 -26.15 28.86
CA ARG A 20 -25.34 -24.85 28.80
C ARG A 20 -24.37 -23.67 29.04
N THR A 21 -24.30 -22.73 28.10
CA THR A 21 -23.84 -21.37 28.38
C THR A 21 -25.07 -20.48 28.55
N SER A 22 -25.50 -20.33 29.79
CA SER A 22 -26.33 -19.23 30.24
C SER A 22 -25.52 -17.94 30.19
N ILE A 23 -25.90 -17.01 29.32
CA ILE A 23 -25.58 -15.59 29.48
C ILE A 23 -26.89 -14.83 29.63
N ASP A 24 -26.91 -14.12 30.75
CA ASP A 24 -27.91 -13.24 31.32
C ASP A 24 -28.40 -12.17 30.33
N SER A 25 -29.73 -12.08 30.16
CA SER A 25 -30.40 -11.01 29.43
C SER A 25 -31.03 -10.05 30.43
N SER A 26 -30.25 -9.07 30.86
CA SER A 26 -30.74 -7.91 31.61
C SER A 26 -30.43 -6.63 30.82
N SER A 27 -31.29 -6.25 29.86
CA SER A 27 -31.69 -4.84 29.67
C SER A 27 -32.77 -4.71 28.59
N SER A 28 -33.89 -4.12 29.00
CA SER A 28 -34.95 -3.55 28.16
C SER A 28 -34.38 -2.52 27.19
N HIS A 29 -34.27 -2.81 25.88
CA HIS A 29 -34.09 -1.78 24.84
C HIS A 29 -34.62 -2.24 23.48
N ARG A 30 -35.70 -1.60 23.02
CA ARG A 30 -36.21 -1.51 21.64
C ARG A 30 -35.10 -1.58 20.58
N PRO A 31 -35.15 -2.47 19.57
CA PRO A 31 -34.11 -2.51 18.55
C PRO A 31 -34.23 -1.31 17.58
N PRO A 32 -33.11 -0.69 17.15
CA PRO A 32 -33.11 0.47 16.27
C PRO A 32 -33.44 0.11 14.80
N PRO A 33 -33.88 1.09 13.97
CA PRO A 33 -34.25 0.91 12.56
C PRO A 33 -33.12 0.35 11.66
N ALA A 34 -31.87 0.34 12.14
CA ALA A 34 -30.73 -0.27 11.45
C ALA A 34 -30.86 -1.81 11.31
N ALA A 35 -31.50 -2.49 12.27
CA ALA A 35 -31.66 -3.95 12.23
C ALA A 35 -32.54 -4.40 11.04
N ARG A 36 -33.57 -3.62 10.68
CA ARG A 36 -34.43 -3.88 9.52
C ARG A 36 -33.69 -3.66 8.18
N ARG A 37 -32.86 -2.61 8.10
CA ARG A 37 -31.98 -2.36 6.94
C ARG A 37 -30.94 -3.48 6.76
N ASN A 38 -30.36 -3.97 7.86
CA ASN A 38 -29.40 -5.06 7.82
C ASN A 38 -30.04 -6.38 7.35
N ARG A 39 -31.28 -6.67 7.73
CA ARG A 39 -32.03 -7.83 7.21
C ARG A 39 -32.28 -7.73 5.70
N ALA A 40 -32.63 -6.54 5.20
CA ALA A 40 -32.80 -6.31 3.76
C ALA A 40 -31.48 -6.45 2.99
N ALA A 41 -30.39 -5.88 3.51
CA ALA A 41 -29.06 -5.98 2.90
C ALA A 41 -28.54 -7.43 2.88
N LEU A 42 -28.82 -8.22 3.92
CA LEU A 42 -28.48 -9.64 3.94
C LEU A 42 -29.31 -10.41 2.91
N ARG A 43 -30.61 -10.11 2.76
CA ARG A 43 -31.44 -10.71 1.71
C ARG A 43 -30.93 -10.39 0.31
N GLU A 44 -30.45 -9.17 0.08
CA GLU A 44 -29.82 -8.76 -1.18
C GLU A 44 -28.49 -9.49 -1.42
N PHE A 45 -27.64 -9.59 -0.40
CA PHE A 45 -26.34 -10.27 -0.46
C PHE A 45 -26.46 -11.79 -0.73
N TYR A 46 -27.51 -12.42 -0.22
CA TYR A 46 -27.81 -13.84 -0.47
C TYR A 46 -28.79 -14.06 -1.64
N GLY A 47 -29.14 -13.01 -2.40
CA GLY A 47 -29.97 -13.15 -3.62
C GLY A 47 -31.41 -13.60 -3.36
N LEU A 48 -31.94 -13.42 -2.15
CA LEU A 48 -33.28 -13.85 -1.73
C LEU A 48 -34.42 -12.89 -2.13
N LYS A 49 -34.11 -11.83 -2.90
CA LYS A 49 -35.10 -10.84 -3.40
C LYS A 49 -35.13 -10.92 -4.94
N ASN A 50 -36.32 -11.16 -5.48
CA ASN A 50 -36.62 -11.33 -6.90
C ASN A 50 -35.88 -10.35 -7.82
N ALA A 51 -35.18 -10.88 -8.82
CA ALA A 51 -34.65 -10.10 -9.93
C ALA A 51 -35.79 -9.45 -10.73
N PRO A 52 -35.69 -8.16 -11.11
CA PRO A 52 -36.57 -7.60 -12.12
C PRO A 52 -36.30 -8.32 -13.45
N ARG A 53 -37.35 -8.97 -13.98
CA ARG A 53 -37.34 -9.49 -15.35
C ARG A 53 -37.29 -8.29 -16.29
N ASP A 54 -36.14 -8.03 -16.89
CA ASP A 54 -36.03 -7.64 -18.30
C ASP A 54 -34.58 -7.75 -18.83
N ALA A 55 -34.47 -8.40 -20.00
CA ALA A 55 -33.33 -8.50 -20.93
C ALA A 55 -32.09 -9.37 -20.60
N THR A 56 -32.13 -10.66 -21.00
CA THR A 56 -31.24 -11.33 -21.99
C THR A 56 -31.26 -12.87 -21.82
N PRO A 57 -31.26 -13.68 -22.90
CA PRO A 57 -31.40 -15.13 -22.80
C PRO A 57 -30.06 -15.84 -23.02
N ASP A 58 -29.19 -15.93 -22.01
CA ASP A 58 -28.18 -17.01 -22.01
C ASP A 58 -27.59 -17.26 -20.61
N ALA A 59 -28.21 -18.20 -19.89
CA ALA A 59 -27.61 -19.01 -18.83
C ALA A 59 -28.73 -19.84 -18.17
N ARG A 60 -29.17 -20.89 -18.87
CA ARG A 60 -29.96 -21.94 -18.22
C ARG A 60 -29.02 -22.74 -17.33
N ILE A 61 -29.27 -22.71 -16.01
CA ILE A 61 -29.47 -23.85 -15.10
C ILE A 61 -29.56 -23.25 -13.69
N SER A 62 -30.77 -22.98 -13.23
CA SER A 62 -31.11 -23.06 -11.81
C SER A 62 -32.60 -23.32 -11.73
N GLU A 63 -32.90 -24.35 -10.96
CA GLU A 63 -34.20 -24.96 -10.89
C GLU A 63 -35.25 -23.97 -10.38
N GLU A 64 -36.34 -23.99 -11.13
CA GLU A 64 -37.67 -23.50 -10.83
C GLU A 64 -38.02 -23.62 -9.34
N SER A 65 -37.87 -22.52 -8.60
CA SER A 65 -38.65 -22.29 -7.39
C SER A 65 -39.87 -21.46 -7.79
N SER A 66 -41.01 -22.14 -7.90
CA SER A 66 -42.32 -21.51 -7.92
C SER A 66 -42.50 -20.66 -6.66
N ALA A 67 -42.13 -19.39 -6.73
CA ALA A 67 -42.48 -18.40 -5.71
C ALA A 67 -43.83 -17.79 -6.10
N THR A 68 -44.88 -18.22 -5.41
CA THR A 68 -46.21 -17.64 -5.48
C THR A 68 -46.11 -16.12 -5.26
N GLN A 69 -46.60 -15.37 -6.24
CA GLN A 69 -46.66 -13.91 -6.24
C GLN A 69 -47.69 -13.47 -5.18
N LEU A 70 -47.23 -13.10 -3.98
CA LEU A 70 -48.07 -12.57 -2.90
C LEU A 70 -48.06 -11.04 -2.95
N GLY A 71 -49.25 -10.43 -2.87
CA GLY A 71 -49.46 -8.99 -2.99
C GLY A 71 -49.01 -8.19 -1.76
N PRO A 72 -48.99 -6.84 -1.86
CA PRO A 72 -48.45 -5.95 -0.82
C PRO A 72 -49.12 -6.07 0.56
N GLU A 73 -50.37 -6.52 0.62
CA GLU A 73 -51.13 -6.71 1.88
C GLU A 73 -50.61 -7.89 2.72
N GLU A 74 -49.98 -8.90 2.09
CA GLU A 74 -49.52 -10.10 2.80
C GLU A 74 -48.12 -9.88 3.41
N ASP A 75 -47.30 -9.00 2.82
CA ASP A 75 -45.99 -8.60 3.33
C ASP A 75 -46.09 -7.84 4.67
N GLU A 76 -47.18 -7.10 4.92
CA GLU A 76 -47.41 -6.40 6.20
C GLU A 76 -47.71 -7.37 7.35
N THR A 77 -48.56 -8.38 7.13
CA THR A 77 -48.87 -9.40 8.15
C THR A 77 -47.65 -10.23 8.56
N LEU A 78 -46.72 -10.45 7.62
CA LEU A 78 -45.46 -11.14 7.88
C LEU A 78 -44.52 -10.31 8.78
N THR A 79 -44.61 -8.97 8.72
CA THR A 79 -43.82 -8.11 9.60
C THR A 79 -44.34 -8.04 11.03
N GLU A 80 -45.62 -8.35 11.26
CA GLU A 80 -46.21 -8.42 12.61
C GLU A 80 -45.84 -9.74 13.31
N LEU A 81 -45.84 -10.86 12.59
CA LEU A 81 -45.42 -12.18 13.11
C LEU A 81 -43.92 -12.21 13.48
N ASP A 82 -43.09 -11.44 12.78
CA ASP A 82 -41.64 -11.32 13.02
C ASP A 82 -41.29 -10.28 14.11
N ALA A 83 -42.27 -9.71 14.81
CA ALA A 83 -42.02 -8.69 15.84
C ALA A 83 -41.38 -9.31 17.10
N ALA A 84 -40.44 -8.59 17.73
CA ALA A 84 -39.72 -9.07 18.91
C ALA A 84 -40.64 -9.32 20.12
N ASP A 85 -41.73 -8.55 20.23
CA ASP A 85 -42.73 -8.64 21.31
C ASP A 85 -44.00 -9.40 20.85
N PHE A 86 -43.87 -10.30 19.86
CA PHE A 86 -45.01 -11.03 19.31
C PHE A 86 -45.73 -11.86 20.38
N ASN A 87 -47.04 -11.63 20.53
CA ASN A 87 -47.92 -12.40 21.42
C ASN A 87 -48.88 -13.26 20.58
N ALA A 88 -48.65 -14.57 20.61
CA ALA A 88 -49.44 -15.55 19.86
C ALA A 88 -50.90 -15.60 20.30
N GLU A 89 -51.18 -15.48 21.60
CA GLU A 89 -52.55 -15.56 22.13
C GLU A 89 -53.38 -14.35 21.69
N ALA A 90 -52.82 -13.15 21.79
CA ALA A 90 -53.47 -11.92 21.34
C ALA A 90 -53.67 -11.89 19.81
N PHE A 91 -52.70 -12.43 19.04
CA PHE A 91 -52.82 -12.56 17.60
C PHE A 91 -53.98 -13.48 17.21
N VAL A 92 -54.06 -14.68 17.82
CA VAL A 92 -55.13 -15.64 17.56
C VAL A 92 -56.49 -15.10 17.99
N GLU A 93 -56.59 -14.44 19.15
CA GLU A 93 -57.83 -13.81 19.62
C GLU A 93 -58.30 -12.72 18.65
N SER A 94 -57.38 -11.88 18.18
CA SER A 94 -57.68 -10.83 17.20
C SER A 94 -58.08 -11.41 15.83
N LEU A 95 -57.48 -12.54 15.44
CA LEU A 95 -57.79 -13.23 14.19
C LEU A 95 -59.17 -13.86 14.23
N LEU A 96 -59.52 -14.55 15.32
CA LEU A 96 -60.84 -15.14 15.52
C LEU A 96 -61.95 -14.08 15.67
N ALA A 97 -61.61 -12.89 16.18
CA ALA A 97 -62.55 -11.77 16.27
C ALA A 97 -62.82 -11.07 14.93
N LYS A 98 -61.84 -11.09 14.00
CA LYS A 98 -61.92 -10.41 12.69
C LYS A 98 -62.41 -11.33 11.57
N GLU A 99 -61.93 -12.57 11.55
CA GLU A 99 -62.12 -13.50 10.45
C GLU A 99 -63.12 -14.61 10.77
N GLY A 100 -63.88 -15.05 9.76
CA GLY A 100 -64.69 -16.26 9.86
C GLY A 100 -63.85 -17.54 9.68
N LEU A 101 -64.45 -18.72 9.93
CA LEU A 101 -63.77 -20.02 9.84
C LEU A 101 -62.97 -20.22 8.53
N LYS A 102 -63.51 -19.76 7.39
CA LYS A 102 -62.83 -19.84 6.09
C LYS A 102 -61.54 -19.01 6.05
N GLY A 103 -61.56 -17.81 6.65
CA GLY A 103 -60.38 -16.94 6.75
C GLY A 103 -59.32 -17.55 7.67
N VAL A 104 -59.75 -18.09 8.81
CA VAL A 104 -58.87 -18.80 9.75
C VAL A 104 -58.16 -20.00 9.09
N LEU A 105 -58.89 -20.84 8.34
CA LEU A 105 -58.31 -21.96 7.61
C LEU A 105 -57.34 -21.52 6.50
N LYS A 106 -57.59 -20.38 5.86
CA LYS A 106 -56.66 -19.82 4.87
C LYS A 106 -55.35 -19.39 5.55
N VAL A 107 -55.44 -18.65 6.66
CA VAL A 107 -54.26 -18.22 7.43
C VAL A 107 -53.47 -19.42 7.97
N GLU A 108 -54.15 -20.48 8.42
CA GLU A 108 -53.49 -21.73 8.81
C GLU A 108 -52.71 -22.36 7.65
N ALA A 109 -53.34 -22.51 6.49
CA ALA A 109 -52.71 -23.08 5.31
C ALA A 109 -51.49 -22.25 4.84
N ASP A 110 -51.62 -20.93 4.88
CA ASP A 110 -50.54 -20.00 4.53
C ASP A 110 -49.39 -20.11 5.54
N LEU A 111 -49.68 -20.17 6.84
CA LEU A 111 -48.65 -20.33 7.88
C LEU A 111 -47.92 -21.66 7.77
N VAL A 112 -48.63 -22.76 7.48
CA VAL A 112 -48.01 -24.08 7.24
C VAL A 112 -47.10 -24.05 6.02
N SER A 113 -47.49 -23.36 4.96
CA SER A 113 -46.66 -23.15 3.78
C SER A 113 -45.40 -22.35 4.11
N GLN A 114 -45.55 -21.25 4.86
CA GLN A 114 -44.43 -20.42 5.31
C GLN A 114 -43.45 -21.15 6.21
N ILE A 115 -43.92 -22.00 7.13
CA ILE A 115 -43.06 -22.84 7.98
C ILE A 115 -42.19 -23.76 7.13
N ARG A 116 -42.77 -24.38 6.08
CA ARG A 116 -42.02 -25.25 5.16
C ARG A 116 -40.99 -24.47 4.34
N ASN A 117 -41.37 -23.29 3.85
CA ASN A 117 -40.45 -22.42 3.11
C ASN A 117 -39.30 -21.95 4.00
N LEU A 118 -39.58 -21.55 5.25
CA LEU A 118 -38.56 -21.13 6.20
C LEU A 118 -37.57 -22.25 6.54
N ASP A 119 -38.04 -23.50 6.65
CA ASP A 119 -37.17 -24.67 6.84
C ASP A 119 -36.28 -24.93 5.60
N SER A 120 -36.84 -24.76 4.39
CA SER A 120 -36.07 -24.83 3.14
C SER A 120 -35.00 -23.73 3.06
N ASP A 121 -35.37 -22.48 3.35
CA ASP A 121 -34.45 -21.33 3.38
C ASP A 121 -33.34 -21.53 4.40
N ARG A 122 -33.68 -22.03 5.60
CA ARG A 122 -32.70 -22.37 6.63
C ARG A 122 -31.70 -23.41 6.11
N LYS A 123 -32.17 -24.46 5.46
CA LYS A 123 -31.29 -25.50 4.87
C LYS A 123 -30.41 -24.89 3.79
N SER A 124 -30.97 -24.09 2.89
CA SER A 124 -30.23 -23.40 1.82
C SER A 124 -29.10 -22.53 2.39
N LEU A 125 -29.39 -21.70 3.39
CA LEU A 125 -28.38 -20.87 4.08
C LEU A 125 -27.26 -21.69 4.71
N VAL A 126 -27.61 -22.82 5.31
CA VAL A 126 -26.63 -23.74 5.90
C VAL A 126 -25.74 -24.35 4.83
N TYR A 127 -26.30 -24.82 3.71
CA TYR A 127 -25.54 -25.35 2.58
C TYR A 127 -24.63 -24.30 1.95
N ASP A 128 -25.12 -23.08 1.77
CA ASP A 128 -24.32 -21.97 1.26
C ASP A 128 -23.16 -21.63 2.17
N ASN A 129 -23.39 -21.58 3.49
CA ASN A 129 -22.34 -21.29 4.45
C ASN A 129 -21.28 -22.41 4.48
N TYR A 130 -21.70 -23.67 4.52
CA TYR A 130 -20.77 -24.80 4.47
C TYR A 130 -20.01 -24.87 3.15
N SER A 131 -20.66 -24.63 2.02
CA SER A 131 -20.04 -24.58 0.70
C SER A 131 -18.98 -23.47 0.64
N LYS A 132 -19.29 -22.28 1.16
CA LYS A 132 -18.34 -21.16 1.26
C LYS A 132 -17.15 -21.50 2.15
N LEU A 133 -17.37 -22.12 3.32
CA LEU A 133 -16.31 -22.53 4.25
C LEU A 133 -15.42 -23.61 3.62
N LEU A 134 -16.02 -24.59 2.95
CA LEU A 134 -15.30 -25.65 2.26
C LEU A 134 -14.47 -25.09 1.10
N SER A 135 -15.04 -24.16 0.33
CA SER A 135 -14.33 -23.45 -0.74
C SER A 135 -13.15 -22.65 -0.19
N ALA A 136 -13.34 -21.88 0.88
CA ALA A 136 -12.27 -21.14 1.54
C ALA A 136 -11.15 -22.06 2.05
N THR A 137 -11.53 -23.19 2.67
CA THR A 137 -10.57 -24.20 3.14
C THR A 137 -9.79 -24.82 1.98
N SER A 138 -10.47 -25.10 0.85
CA SER A 138 -9.82 -25.59 -0.37
C SER A 138 -8.82 -24.56 -0.94
N THR A 139 -9.16 -23.27 -0.86
CA THR A 139 -8.30 -22.17 -1.29
C THR A 139 -7.08 -22.06 -0.39
N ILE A 140 -7.24 -22.11 0.93
CA ILE A 140 -6.11 -22.14 1.88
C ILE A 140 -5.20 -23.34 1.61
N ARG A 141 -5.79 -24.52 1.33
CA ARG A 141 -5.02 -25.72 0.99
C ARG A 141 -4.23 -25.55 -0.31
N ARG A 142 -4.83 -24.98 -1.35
CA ARG A 142 -4.13 -24.64 -2.61
C ARG A 142 -3.02 -23.62 -2.36
N MET A 143 -3.31 -22.52 -1.67
CA MET A 143 -2.31 -21.49 -1.34
C MET A 143 -1.12 -22.09 -0.60
N ARG A 144 -1.36 -22.96 0.38
CA ARG A 144 -0.30 -23.68 1.09
C ARG A 144 0.47 -24.64 0.18
N GLY A 145 -0.22 -25.44 -0.62
CA GLY A 145 0.41 -26.36 -1.57
C GLY A 145 1.23 -25.65 -2.65
N ASN A 146 0.87 -24.43 -3.03
CA ASN A 146 1.64 -23.59 -3.95
C ASN A 146 2.78 -22.85 -3.25
N MET A 147 2.69 -22.57 -1.94
CA MET A 147 3.73 -21.88 -1.17
C MET A 147 4.82 -22.82 -0.63
N ASP A 148 4.46 -24.06 -0.25
CA ASP A 148 5.41 -25.10 0.17
C ASP A 148 6.56 -25.34 -0.85
N PRO A 149 6.34 -25.37 -2.19
CA PRO A 149 7.41 -25.47 -3.17
C PRO A 149 8.17 -24.15 -3.44
N LEU A 150 7.71 -22.99 -2.94
CA LEU A 150 8.46 -21.72 -3.00
C LEU A 150 9.34 -21.48 -1.76
N ALA A 151 9.12 -22.21 -0.67
CA ALA A 151 10.03 -22.22 0.48
C ALA A 151 11.48 -22.66 0.12
N PRO A 152 11.72 -23.72 -0.69
CA PRO A 152 13.08 -24.09 -1.08
C PRO A 152 13.73 -23.09 -2.04
N THR A 153 12.99 -22.42 -2.94
CA THR A 153 13.58 -21.42 -3.85
C THR A 153 13.96 -20.14 -3.12
N THR A 154 13.20 -19.72 -2.11
CA THR A 154 13.59 -18.61 -1.23
C THR A 154 14.78 -18.98 -0.33
N HIS A 155 14.88 -20.24 0.11
CA HIS A 155 16.04 -20.73 0.88
C HIS A 155 17.32 -20.83 0.04
N THR A 156 17.24 -21.05 -1.28
CA THR A 156 18.42 -21.05 -2.17
C THR A 156 18.82 -19.65 -2.67
N LEU A 157 17.87 -18.70 -2.72
CA LEU A 157 18.16 -17.31 -3.12
C LEU A 157 19.04 -16.57 -2.11
N GLY A 158 18.85 -16.79 -0.80
CA GLY A 158 19.70 -16.17 0.23
C GLY A 158 21.19 -16.48 0.04
N PRO A 159 21.60 -17.76 0.02
CA PRO A 159 22.98 -18.17 -0.24
C PRO A 159 23.50 -17.72 -1.61
N ALA A 160 22.66 -17.75 -2.66
CA ALA A 160 23.06 -17.29 -3.99
C ALA A 160 23.35 -15.77 -4.01
N ILE A 161 22.52 -14.96 -3.37
CA ILE A 161 22.72 -13.51 -3.24
C ILE A 161 23.95 -13.21 -2.39
N SER A 162 24.15 -13.94 -1.29
CA SER A 162 25.37 -13.80 -0.47
C SER A 162 26.63 -14.14 -1.27
N HIS A 163 26.60 -15.21 -2.08
CA HIS A 163 27.72 -15.58 -2.95
C HIS A 163 27.97 -14.52 -4.04
N ILE A 164 26.92 -13.95 -4.64
CA ILE A 164 27.05 -12.84 -5.59
C ILE A 164 27.64 -11.61 -4.90
N ALA A 165 27.20 -11.28 -3.69
CA ALA A 165 27.72 -10.13 -2.95
C ALA A 165 29.19 -10.34 -2.56
N GLU A 166 29.57 -11.54 -2.11
CA GLU A 166 30.96 -11.87 -1.76
C GLU A 166 31.87 -11.88 -2.99
N THR A 167 31.42 -12.46 -4.12
CA THR A 167 32.18 -12.43 -5.38
C THR A 167 32.30 -11.01 -5.92
N ALA A 168 31.25 -10.19 -5.85
CA ALA A 168 31.30 -8.78 -6.23
C ALA A 168 32.25 -7.96 -5.33
N ALA A 169 32.22 -8.19 -4.01
CA ALA A 169 33.14 -7.56 -3.07
C ALA A 169 34.60 -7.98 -3.32
N SER A 170 34.84 -9.27 -3.57
CA SER A 170 36.15 -9.79 -3.94
C SER A 170 36.66 -9.19 -5.26
N LEU A 171 35.81 -9.14 -6.29
CA LEU A 171 36.14 -8.52 -7.58
C LEU A 171 36.44 -7.03 -7.43
N SER A 172 35.63 -6.30 -6.66
CA SER A 172 35.85 -4.88 -6.36
C SER A 172 37.17 -4.67 -5.62
N SER A 173 37.47 -5.50 -4.62
CA SER A 173 38.72 -5.42 -3.85
C SER A 173 39.94 -5.75 -4.71
N SER A 174 39.84 -6.71 -5.63
CA SER A 174 40.89 -7.06 -6.59
C SER A 174 41.11 -5.94 -7.62
N LEU A 175 40.02 -5.32 -8.09
CA LEU A 175 40.11 -4.18 -9.00
C LEU A 175 40.69 -2.94 -8.31
N GLN A 176 40.33 -2.68 -7.05
CA GLN A 176 40.94 -1.63 -6.22
C GLN A 176 42.41 -1.94 -5.90
N GLY A 177 42.76 -3.18 -5.59
CA GLY A 177 44.16 -3.60 -5.37
C GLY A 177 45.01 -3.46 -6.65
N SER A 178 44.42 -3.73 -7.81
CA SER A 178 45.06 -3.50 -9.12
C SER A 178 45.22 -2.00 -9.41
N HIS A 179 44.20 -1.19 -9.15
CA HIS A 179 44.24 0.27 -9.31
C HIS A 179 45.19 0.96 -8.32
N GLN A 180 45.45 0.37 -7.15
CA GLN A 180 46.40 0.92 -6.18
C GLN A 180 47.87 0.68 -6.54
N SER A 181 48.18 -0.22 -7.48
CA SER A 181 49.57 -0.52 -7.85
C SER A 181 50.16 0.42 -8.91
N LYS A 182 49.43 1.45 -9.37
CA LYS A 182 49.95 2.36 -10.42
C LYS A 182 49.70 3.86 -10.24
N GLU A 183 49.26 4.33 -9.08
CA GLU A 183 49.08 5.78 -8.88
C GLU A 183 49.60 6.19 -7.50
N GLU A 184 50.91 6.42 -7.42
CA GLU A 184 51.45 7.55 -6.65
C GLU A 184 50.83 8.82 -7.23
N GLY A 185 49.60 9.14 -6.82
CA GLY A 185 48.86 10.27 -7.34
C GLY A 185 47.38 10.19 -7.07
N LEU A 186 46.96 10.83 -5.97
CA LEU A 186 45.58 11.22 -5.64
C LEU A 186 44.62 10.09 -5.23
N GLY A 187 44.52 9.93 -3.91
CA GLY A 187 43.65 8.98 -3.24
C GLY A 187 42.16 9.27 -3.33
N ILE A 188 41.40 8.19 -3.47
CA ILE A 188 39.96 8.13 -3.18
C ILE A 188 39.68 6.79 -2.49
N SER A 189 39.42 6.83 -1.18
CA SER A 189 38.84 5.73 -0.41
C SER A 189 37.41 6.14 -0.01
N ILE A 190 36.40 5.47 -0.57
CA ILE A 190 34.98 5.75 -0.27
C ILE A 190 34.53 4.80 0.85
N ARG A 191 34.15 5.35 2.00
CA ARG A 191 33.54 4.63 3.13
C ARG A 191 32.30 5.42 3.54
N VAL A 192 31.15 4.85 3.17
CA VAL A 192 29.94 5.51 2.65
C VAL A 192 29.14 6.42 3.59
N GLU A 193 29.46 6.59 4.88
CA GLU A 193 28.53 7.32 5.78
C GLU A 193 29.11 8.54 6.51
N GLN A 194 30.43 8.76 6.47
CA GLN A 194 31.05 10.01 6.91
C GLN A 194 31.20 11.02 5.75
N ASP A 195 30.98 10.53 4.53
CA ASP A 195 31.35 11.16 3.26
C ASP A 195 30.53 12.40 2.89
N GLU A 196 29.26 12.54 3.28
CA GLU A 196 28.43 13.64 2.77
C GLU A 196 28.83 15.01 3.35
N LYS A 197 29.12 15.09 4.65
CA LYS A 197 29.54 16.33 5.29
C LYS A 197 30.93 16.75 4.83
N ASP A 198 31.84 15.80 4.74
CA ASP A 198 33.22 16.01 4.28
C ASP A 198 33.27 16.37 2.78
N LYS A 199 32.39 15.80 1.94
CA LYS A 199 32.22 16.19 0.52
C LYS A 199 31.71 17.62 0.38
N LEU A 200 30.75 18.04 1.20
CA LEU A 200 30.22 19.41 1.17
C LEU A 200 31.31 20.42 1.55
N ASP A 201 32.10 20.12 2.58
CA ASP A 201 33.22 20.97 3.01
C ASP A 201 34.35 21.01 1.97
N MET A 202 34.67 19.88 1.33
CA MET A 202 35.63 19.83 0.21
C MET A 202 35.15 20.62 -1.00
N ASN A 203 33.87 20.50 -1.38
CA ASN A 203 33.32 21.27 -2.49
C ASN A 203 33.29 22.78 -2.21
N LYS A 204 33.02 23.18 -0.97
CA LYS A 204 33.10 24.59 -0.56
C LYS A 204 34.53 25.12 -0.68
N LYS A 205 35.52 24.34 -0.23
CA LYS A 205 36.94 24.70 -0.36
C LYS A 205 37.39 24.79 -1.82
N ARG A 206 36.94 23.87 -2.69
CA ARG A 206 37.23 23.92 -4.13
C ARG A 206 36.69 25.20 -4.77
N ARG A 207 35.42 25.55 -4.50
CA ARG A 207 34.83 26.80 -5.00
C ARG A 207 35.60 28.04 -4.54
N GLN A 208 36.03 28.06 -3.27
CA GLN A 208 36.85 29.14 -2.74
C GLN A 208 38.22 29.21 -3.44
N GLN A 209 38.87 28.07 -3.67
CA GLN A 209 40.13 28.01 -4.40
C GLN A 209 39.97 28.46 -5.86
N ASP A 210 38.88 28.09 -6.51
CA ASP A 210 38.59 28.51 -7.89
C ASP A 210 38.35 30.02 -7.96
N THR A 211 37.64 30.61 -6.98
CA THR A 211 37.48 32.08 -6.92
C THR A 211 38.82 32.80 -6.70
N VAL A 212 39.69 32.26 -5.84
CA VAL A 212 41.02 32.84 -5.61
C VAL A 212 41.90 32.69 -6.85
N ARG A 213 41.86 31.53 -7.51
CA ARG A 213 42.59 31.28 -8.76
C ARG A 213 42.13 32.22 -9.87
N TRP A 214 40.82 32.46 -9.98
CA TRP A 214 40.27 33.40 -10.95
C TRP A 214 40.74 34.84 -10.67
N VAL A 215 40.71 35.29 -9.41
CA VAL A 215 41.23 36.61 -9.03
C VAL A 215 42.74 36.73 -9.26
N LEU A 216 43.52 35.68 -9.04
CA LEU A 216 44.97 35.71 -9.31
C LEU A 216 45.31 35.73 -10.81
N ASP A 217 44.39 35.30 -11.67
CA ASP A 217 44.57 35.29 -13.13
C ASP A 217 44.11 36.60 -13.79
N THR A 218 43.58 37.55 -13.01
CA THR A 218 43.08 38.84 -13.51
C THR A 218 44.12 39.66 -14.28
N PRO A 219 45.40 39.82 -13.86
CA PRO A 219 46.34 40.64 -14.63
C PRO A 219 46.60 40.07 -16.04
N ARG A 220 46.61 38.74 -16.19
CA ARG A 220 46.74 38.10 -17.51
C ARG A 220 45.50 38.29 -18.37
N ARG A 221 44.32 38.24 -17.75
CA ARG A 221 43.04 38.41 -18.44
C ARG A 221 42.82 39.86 -18.87
N LEU A 222 43.24 40.83 -18.05
CA LEU A 222 43.25 42.26 -18.38
C LEU A 222 44.20 42.54 -19.54
N GLN A 223 45.44 42.03 -19.48
CA GLN A 223 46.41 42.19 -20.56
C GLN A 223 45.91 41.60 -21.90
N ASP A 224 45.27 40.43 -21.88
CA ASP A 224 44.69 39.79 -23.07
C ASP A 224 43.41 40.49 -23.59
N MET A 225 42.77 41.35 -22.80
CA MET A 225 41.64 42.19 -23.24
C MET A 225 42.13 43.50 -23.86
N ILE A 226 43.17 44.09 -23.28
CA ILE A 226 43.85 45.28 -23.82
C ILE A 226 44.53 44.92 -25.16
N ASP A 227 45.21 43.78 -25.25
CA ASP A 227 45.77 43.26 -26.51
C ASP A 227 44.72 43.04 -27.63
N ARG A 228 43.42 43.06 -27.29
CA ARG A 228 42.29 42.87 -28.21
C ARG A 228 41.45 44.12 -28.44
N ASP A 229 41.88 45.28 -27.93
CA ASP A 229 41.16 46.56 -27.97
C ASP A 229 39.74 46.44 -27.36
N GLN A 230 39.61 45.75 -26.21
CA GLN A 230 38.34 45.49 -25.50
C GLN A 230 38.28 46.18 -24.12
N ASP A 231 38.51 47.48 -24.14
CA ASP A 231 38.77 48.34 -22.98
C ASP A 231 37.53 48.49 -22.08
N ASP A 232 36.36 48.62 -22.71
CA ASP A 232 35.05 48.63 -22.05
C ASP A 232 34.77 47.35 -21.23
N ASP A 233 35.32 46.20 -21.65
CA ASP A 233 35.15 44.93 -20.95
C ASP A 233 36.25 44.72 -19.90
N ALA A 234 37.47 45.22 -20.17
CA ALA A 234 38.57 45.28 -19.20
C ALA A 234 38.18 46.08 -17.94
N GLU A 235 37.62 47.27 -18.10
CA GLU A 235 37.18 48.13 -16.98
C GLU A 235 36.04 47.47 -16.17
N LYS A 236 35.11 46.75 -16.83
CA LYS A 236 34.06 46.01 -16.12
C LYS A 236 34.63 44.86 -15.30
N GLU A 237 35.56 44.11 -15.87
CA GLU A 237 36.24 43.03 -15.14
C GLU A 237 37.06 43.57 -13.98
N TRP A 238 37.77 44.68 -14.18
CA TRP A 238 38.51 45.37 -13.13
C TRP A 238 37.60 45.84 -12.00
N GLN A 239 36.44 46.42 -12.31
CA GLN A 239 35.46 46.83 -11.29
C GLN A 239 34.95 45.66 -10.45
N GLU A 240 34.69 44.51 -11.07
CA GLU A 240 34.25 43.31 -10.37
C GLU A 240 35.35 42.74 -9.46
N VAL A 241 36.58 42.69 -9.96
CA VAL A 241 37.76 42.20 -9.23
C VAL A 241 38.13 43.16 -8.10
N SER A 242 38.15 44.46 -8.34
CA SER A 242 38.44 45.51 -7.35
C SER A 242 37.48 45.45 -6.16
N ARG A 243 36.18 45.23 -6.41
CA ARG A 243 35.17 45.00 -5.35
C ARG A 243 35.46 43.73 -4.52
N ILE A 244 36.07 42.71 -5.10
CA ILE A 244 36.48 41.48 -4.39
C ILE A 244 37.77 41.72 -3.59
N LEU A 245 38.76 42.40 -4.18
CA LEU A 245 40.01 42.77 -3.52
C LEU A 245 39.78 43.70 -2.33
N ASP A 246 38.80 44.62 -2.44
CA ASP A 246 38.36 45.48 -1.34
C ASP A 246 37.84 44.72 -0.13
N LYS A 247 37.18 43.58 -0.37
CA LYS A 247 36.72 42.67 0.70
C LYS A 247 37.85 41.84 1.28
N TRP A 248 38.99 41.73 0.58
CA TRP A 248 40.18 40.97 0.99
C TRP A 248 41.32 41.86 1.53
N LYS A 249 41.00 43.09 1.96
CA LYS A 249 41.95 44.01 2.61
C LYS A 249 42.64 43.35 3.81
N GLY A 250 43.97 43.21 3.72
CA GLY A 250 44.82 42.63 4.77
C GLY A 250 45.32 41.20 4.51
N VAL A 251 44.92 40.56 3.40
CA VAL A 251 45.52 39.30 2.95
C VAL A 251 46.84 39.59 2.22
N ALA A 252 47.90 38.85 2.55
CA ALA A 252 49.21 39.01 1.92
C ALA A 252 49.14 38.78 0.40
N GLY A 253 49.75 39.67 -0.39
CA GLY A 253 49.80 39.59 -1.87
C GLY A 253 48.64 40.25 -2.62
N VAL A 254 47.53 40.58 -1.95
CA VAL A 254 46.37 41.25 -2.58
C VAL A 254 46.70 42.69 -3.00
N GLN A 255 47.52 43.38 -2.21
CA GLN A 255 47.96 44.75 -2.51
C GLN A 255 48.88 44.80 -3.74
N GLU A 256 49.81 43.84 -3.86
CA GLU A 256 50.70 43.71 -5.01
C GLU A 256 49.93 43.36 -6.29
N LEU A 257 48.95 42.46 -6.20
CA LEU A 257 48.06 42.13 -7.31
C LEU A 257 47.24 43.35 -7.77
N ARG A 258 46.78 44.17 -6.82
CA ARG A 258 46.05 45.39 -7.11
C ARG A 258 46.93 46.40 -7.85
N GLU A 259 48.15 46.61 -7.36
CA GLU A 259 49.14 47.50 -7.98
C GLU A 259 49.51 47.01 -9.40
N GLN A 260 49.61 45.70 -9.62
CA GLN A 260 49.87 45.14 -10.96
C GLN A 260 48.71 45.37 -11.92
N CYS A 261 47.46 45.21 -11.47
CA CYS A 261 46.30 45.45 -12.34
C CYS A 261 46.08 46.95 -12.58
N GLU A 262 46.37 47.80 -11.59
CA GLU A 262 46.29 49.27 -11.73
C GLU A 262 47.39 49.81 -12.66
N ALA A 263 48.59 49.22 -12.64
CA ALA A 263 49.65 49.54 -13.60
C ALA A 263 49.25 49.16 -15.03
N ILE A 264 48.63 47.99 -15.23
CA ILE A 264 48.16 47.56 -16.56
C ILE A 264 47.07 48.49 -17.12
N MET A 265 46.15 48.97 -16.27
CA MET A 265 45.12 49.95 -16.69
C MET A 265 45.71 51.36 -16.90
N GLN A 266 46.74 51.77 -16.13
CA GLN A 266 47.41 53.06 -16.33
C GLN A 266 48.28 53.09 -17.59
N ASP A 267 48.94 51.97 -17.92
CA ASP A 267 49.72 51.84 -19.15
C ASP A 267 48.81 51.96 -20.40
N GLU A 268 47.54 51.56 -20.30
CA GLU A 268 46.51 51.71 -21.34
C GLU A 268 46.02 53.17 -21.46
N ASP A 269 45.65 53.80 -20.32
CA ASP A 269 45.22 55.21 -20.29
C ASP A 269 46.33 56.14 -20.88
N ASP A 270 47.61 55.85 -20.61
CA ASP A 270 48.75 56.60 -21.15
C ASP A 270 48.99 56.34 -22.67
N GLU A 271 48.66 55.15 -23.20
CA GLU A 271 48.74 54.81 -24.63
C GLU A 271 47.59 55.43 -25.46
N GLU A 272 46.39 55.56 -24.88
CA GLU A 272 45.29 56.31 -25.49
C GLU A 272 45.60 57.82 -25.59
N ASP A 273 46.20 58.42 -24.54
CA ASP A 273 46.57 59.85 -24.53
C ASP A 273 47.74 60.20 -25.50
N GLU A 274 48.60 59.24 -25.86
CA GLU A 274 49.66 59.43 -26.88
C GLU A 274 49.16 59.27 -28.33
N SER A 275 47.96 58.75 -28.53
CA SER A 275 47.39 58.45 -29.86
C SER A 275 46.30 59.42 -30.34
N GLU A 276 45.93 60.44 -29.55
CA GLU A 276 45.16 61.64 -29.96
C GLU A 276 46.03 62.82 -30.44
#